data_AF-A0A845F696-F1
#
_entry.id   AF-A0A845F696-F1
#
_cell.length_a   1.000
_cell.length_b   1.000
_cell.length_c   1.000
_cell.angle_alpha   90.00
_cell.angle_beta   90.00
_cell.angle_gamma   90.00
#
_symmetry.space_group_name_H-M   'P 1'
#
loop_
_entity.id
_entity.type
_entity.pdbx_description
1 polymer ?
#
loop_
_entity_poly.entity_id
_entity_poly.type
_entity_poly.pdbx_seq_one_letter_code
_entity_poly.pdbx_strand_id
1 'polypeptide(L)'
;MRKDMVSIFKRFLPPTATMVHFATPESKYALIITDLEGDGVTEIAGIYYWRGENYLMILKQGPGGWYIADTKKGKGYGVKYLGAVPLKNRNEYNILVGWQVGSIWSDLSVYEWGNDGVTDLIEGNQYFSMIDVEDMEGKQGRDGLYEVALWKHDTGLAYTVEVFRWGHDGFERAEDDYPAYFKKVERYYSSLLREYNSSTYWYYIADAQIKTGRKREAYKSITHALDFEYPYPSRDKLLNLRRDLCDVEPFSNQKGIDFSSLTYVCSQTERDLKLEAAVEKEYNVKISKENIRYYYNRIDLNNEGNKEVFVFLVGSFVCGTGGCSAVIFKEMEDEYQVLSRFSLVRNPVIVSNTTTNGYRDLIMYVAGGGIEDFFAHIKFDGQTYPLNPSVQPRVASGTKVEGEAIVADDLAKSKGIQINET
;
A
#
# COMPACT_ATOMS: atom_id res chain seq x y z
N MET A 1 35.57 -16.32 -23.73
CA MET A 1 35.49 -16.01 -22.29
C MET A 1 34.53 -16.93 -21.52
N ARG A 2 33.19 -16.80 -21.61
CA ARG A 2 32.26 -17.67 -20.82
C ARG A 2 32.32 -19.16 -21.18
N LYS A 3 32.47 -19.52 -22.46
CA LYS A 3 32.65 -20.91 -22.91
C LYS A 3 33.93 -21.56 -22.34
N ASP A 4 34.97 -20.76 -22.15
CA ASP A 4 36.25 -21.20 -21.62
C ASP A 4 36.13 -21.50 -20.12
N MET A 5 35.42 -20.65 -19.38
CA MET A 5 35.17 -20.84 -17.94
C MET A 5 34.26 -22.04 -17.64
N VAL A 6 33.25 -22.29 -18.48
CA VAL A 6 32.45 -23.54 -18.38
C VAL A 6 33.35 -24.77 -18.56
N SER A 7 34.30 -24.71 -19.49
CA SER A 7 35.22 -25.82 -19.75
C SER A 7 36.20 -26.02 -18.59
N ILE A 8 36.67 -24.95 -17.96
CA ILE A 8 37.48 -25.00 -16.74
C ILE A 8 36.67 -25.64 -15.61
N PHE A 9 35.46 -25.14 -15.33
CA PHE A 9 34.61 -25.64 -14.26
C PHE A 9 34.32 -27.13 -14.38
N LYS A 10 34.03 -27.61 -15.61
CA LYS A 10 33.79 -29.03 -15.90
C LYS A 10 34.95 -29.96 -15.53
N ARG A 11 36.20 -29.48 -15.55
CA ARG A 11 37.38 -30.29 -15.20
C ARG A 11 37.47 -30.61 -13.71
N PHE A 12 36.82 -29.79 -12.87
CA PHE A 12 36.79 -29.95 -11.41
C PHE A 12 35.54 -30.70 -10.92
N LEU A 13 34.64 -31.08 -11.83
CA LEU A 13 33.46 -31.85 -11.45
C LEU A 13 33.84 -33.25 -10.97
N PRO A 14 33.21 -33.74 -9.89
CA PRO A 14 33.29 -35.15 -9.53
C PRO A 14 32.87 -36.05 -10.70
N PRO A 15 33.38 -37.29 -10.79
CA PRO A 15 32.88 -38.25 -11.76
C PRO A 15 31.35 -38.36 -11.68
N THR A 16 30.71 -38.39 -12.85
CA THR A 16 29.25 -38.43 -13.05
C THR A 16 28.46 -37.19 -12.60
N ALA A 17 29.12 -36.14 -12.12
CA ALA A 17 28.45 -34.87 -11.83
C ALA A 17 28.13 -34.11 -13.13
N THR A 18 27.05 -33.32 -13.10
CA THR A 18 26.65 -32.47 -14.23
C THR A 18 26.44 -31.05 -13.75
N MET A 19 26.82 -30.06 -14.56
CA MET A 19 26.47 -28.67 -14.26
C MET A 19 24.96 -28.46 -14.29
N VAL A 20 24.44 -27.66 -13.38
CA VAL A 20 23.02 -27.29 -13.36
C VAL A 20 22.75 -26.21 -14.41
N HIS A 21 21.59 -26.31 -15.06
CA HIS A 21 21.07 -25.31 -15.98
C HIS A 21 19.88 -24.61 -15.35
N PHE A 22 19.71 -23.32 -15.65
CA PHE A 22 18.45 -22.65 -15.39
C PHE A 22 17.36 -23.26 -16.29
N ALA A 23 16.16 -23.44 -15.73
CA ALA A 23 14.98 -23.87 -16.48
C ALA A 23 14.42 -22.72 -17.35
N THR A 24 15.24 -22.17 -18.24
CA THR A 24 14.89 -21.11 -19.20
C THR A 24 15.09 -21.61 -20.63
N PRO A 25 14.41 -21.02 -21.63
CA PRO A 25 14.52 -21.46 -23.04
C PRO A 25 15.95 -21.49 -23.58
N GLU A 26 16.83 -20.62 -23.07
CA GLU A 26 18.24 -20.54 -23.48
C GLU A 26 19.17 -21.52 -22.72
N SER A 27 18.64 -22.31 -21.78
CA SER A 27 19.34 -23.35 -20.99
C SER A 27 20.77 -22.94 -20.57
N LYS A 28 20.88 -21.80 -19.88
CA LYS A 28 22.16 -21.26 -19.40
C LYS A 28 22.64 -22.06 -18.19
N TYR A 29 23.93 -22.38 -18.15
CA TYR A 29 24.57 -22.95 -16.96
C TYR A 29 24.47 -21.97 -15.77
N ALA A 30 24.17 -22.51 -14.59
CA ALA A 30 24.24 -21.80 -13.31
C ALA A 30 25.71 -21.62 -12.92
N LEU A 31 26.36 -20.65 -13.56
CA LEU A 31 27.76 -20.29 -13.35
C LEU A 31 27.91 -18.77 -13.50
N ILE A 32 28.60 -18.18 -12.53
CA ILE A 32 28.98 -16.77 -12.46
C ILE A 32 30.50 -16.64 -12.33
N ILE A 33 31.02 -15.50 -12.78
CA ILE A 33 32.44 -15.16 -12.70
C ILE A 33 32.48 -13.77 -12.06
N THR A 34 33.09 -13.66 -10.91
CA THR A 34 33.09 -12.42 -10.12
C THR A 34 34.29 -12.40 -9.20
N ASP A 35 34.78 -11.21 -8.87
CA ASP A 35 35.73 -11.01 -7.79
C ASP A 35 34.95 -11.04 -6.46
N LEU A 36 35.05 -12.15 -5.73
CA LEU A 36 34.28 -12.35 -4.50
C LEU A 36 34.88 -11.59 -3.31
N GLU A 37 36.19 -11.41 -3.31
CA GLU A 37 36.97 -10.88 -2.17
C GLU A 37 37.46 -9.43 -2.39
N GLY A 38 37.25 -8.87 -3.58
CA GLY A 38 37.66 -7.51 -3.92
C GLY A 38 39.16 -7.35 -4.17
N ASP A 39 39.88 -8.43 -4.48
CA ASP A 39 41.34 -8.41 -4.69
C ASP A 39 41.75 -8.15 -6.15
N GLY A 40 40.77 -8.01 -7.05
CA GLY A 40 40.93 -7.81 -8.48
C GLY A 40 41.10 -9.09 -9.29
N VAL A 41 41.08 -10.27 -8.65
CA VAL A 41 41.13 -11.59 -9.30
C VAL A 41 39.74 -12.20 -9.26
N THR A 42 39.23 -12.64 -10.40
CA THR A 42 37.88 -13.22 -10.46
C THR A 42 37.86 -14.70 -10.10
N GLU A 43 36.91 -15.10 -9.27
CA GLU A 43 36.50 -16.48 -9.02
C GLU A 43 35.47 -17.00 -10.02
N ILE A 44 35.38 -18.33 -10.10
CA ILE A 44 34.25 -19.01 -10.74
C ILE A 44 33.41 -19.64 -9.64
N ALA A 45 32.16 -19.21 -9.52
CA ALA A 45 31.16 -19.87 -8.68
C ALA A 45 30.11 -20.53 -9.58
N GLY A 46 29.83 -21.81 -9.35
CA GLY A 46 28.87 -22.55 -10.17
C GLY A 46 28.20 -23.68 -9.42
N ILE A 47 27.03 -24.08 -9.92
CA ILE A 47 26.22 -25.12 -9.31
C ILE A 47 26.29 -26.39 -10.14
N TYR A 48 26.52 -27.50 -9.47
CA TYR A 48 26.52 -28.83 -10.07
C TYR A 48 25.63 -29.79 -9.29
N TYR A 49 25.11 -30.78 -10.01
CA TYR A 49 24.32 -31.87 -9.48
C TYR A 49 25.18 -33.12 -9.37
N TRP A 50 25.16 -33.77 -8.20
CA TRP A 50 25.89 -35.00 -7.96
C TRP A 50 25.17 -35.87 -6.92
N ARG A 51 24.94 -37.14 -7.27
CA ARG A 51 24.36 -38.17 -6.38
C ARG A 51 23.06 -37.76 -5.68
N GLY A 52 22.14 -37.12 -6.40
CA GLY A 52 20.83 -36.74 -5.86
C GLY A 52 20.75 -35.29 -5.38
N GLU A 53 21.87 -34.59 -5.30
CA GLU A 53 21.98 -33.33 -4.55
C GLU A 53 22.65 -32.25 -5.41
N ASN A 54 22.29 -30.98 -5.16
CA ASN A 54 22.96 -29.84 -5.77
C ASN A 54 24.04 -29.30 -4.84
N TYR A 55 25.13 -28.80 -5.42
CA TYR A 55 26.26 -28.22 -4.71
C TYR A 55 26.73 -26.95 -5.39
N LEU A 56 27.04 -25.92 -4.59
CA LEU A 56 27.81 -24.75 -5.01
C LEU A 56 29.30 -25.11 -4.92
N MET A 57 30.05 -24.89 -5.99
CA MET A 57 31.50 -25.00 -6.04
C MET A 57 32.10 -23.65 -6.39
N ILE A 58 33.19 -23.31 -5.70
CA ILE A 58 33.96 -22.08 -5.95
C ILE A 58 35.37 -22.47 -6.36
N LEU A 59 35.82 -21.92 -7.48
CA LEU A 59 37.17 -22.10 -7.99
C LEU A 59 37.93 -20.78 -7.91
N LYS A 60 39.17 -20.84 -7.43
CA LYS A 60 40.10 -19.71 -7.39
C LYS A 60 41.28 -19.96 -8.31
N GLN A 61 41.87 -18.87 -8.84
CA GLN A 61 43.08 -18.93 -9.63
C GLN A 61 44.31 -18.71 -8.74
N GLY A 62 45.19 -19.71 -8.66
CA GLY A 62 46.46 -19.60 -7.93
C GLY A 62 47.68 -19.75 -8.86
N PRO A 63 48.91 -19.73 -8.30
CA PRO A 63 50.15 -19.88 -9.08
C PRO A 63 50.22 -21.19 -9.89
N GLY A 64 49.57 -22.27 -9.41
CA GLY A 64 49.51 -23.58 -10.06
C GLY A 64 48.32 -23.76 -11.02
N GLY A 65 47.53 -22.70 -11.27
CA GLY A 65 46.28 -22.75 -12.02
C GLY A 65 45.04 -22.74 -11.12
N TRP A 66 43.92 -23.17 -11.69
CA TRP A 66 42.64 -23.23 -10.98
C TRP A 66 42.62 -24.37 -9.95
N TYR A 67 41.99 -24.14 -8.80
CA TYR A 67 41.74 -25.15 -7.78
C TYR A 67 40.37 -24.95 -7.12
N ILE A 68 39.84 -26.01 -6.51
CA ILE A 68 38.59 -25.94 -5.74
C ILE A 68 38.89 -25.27 -4.40
N ALA A 69 38.30 -24.10 -4.19
CA ALA A 69 38.50 -23.34 -2.96
C ALA A 69 37.49 -23.74 -1.88
N ASP A 70 36.22 -23.97 -2.24
CA ASP A 70 35.22 -24.56 -1.34
C ASP A 70 34.10 -25.26 -2.13
N THR A 71 33.32 -26.09 -1.44
CA THR A 71 32.09 -26.70 -1.93
C THR A 71 31.03 -26.75 -0.83
N LYS A 72 29.82 -26.26 -1.12
CA LYS A 72 28.67 -26.32 -0.20
C LYS A 72 27.50 -27.07 -0.79
N LYS A 73 26.86 -27.91 0.03
CA LYS A 73 25.61 -28.57 -0.32
C LYS A 73 24.48 -27.52 -0.37
N GLY A 74 23.68 -27.54 -1.43
CA GLY A 74 22.51 -26.68 -1.62
C GLY A 74 21.28 -27.18 -0.87
N LYS A 75 20.28 -26.31 -0.72
CA LYS A 75 19.04 -26.59 0.04
C LYS A 75 17.92 -27.27 -0.78
N GLY A 76 18.02 -27.28 -2.11
CA GLY A 76 16.92 -27.65 -3.01
C GLY A 76 17.30 -28.57 -4.16
N TYR A 77 16.29 -29.04 -4.89
CA TYR A 77 16.44 -29.99 -6.01
C TYR A 77 16.79 -29.33 -7.34
N GLY A 78 16.69 -28.00 -7.44
CA GLY A 78 17.08 -27.22 -8.60
C GLY A 78 17.54 -25.81 -8.24
N VAL A 79 17.68 -24.95 -9.24
CA VAL A 79 18.12 -23.56 -9.08
C VAL A 79 17.28 -22.64 -9.95
N LYS A 80 16.73 -21.58 -9.35
CA LYS A 80 15.99 -20.51 -10.05
C LYS A 80 16.78 -19.22 -10.20
N TYR A 81 17.75 -18.97 -9.33
CA TYR A 81 18.58 -17.78 -9.36
C TYR A 81 20.02 -18.11 -8.95
N LEU A 82 20.99 -17.53 -9.65
CA LEU A 82 22.38 -17.45 -9.21
C LEU A 82 22.93 -16.10 -9.67
N GLY A 83 23.41 -15.31 -8.71
CA GLY A 83 24.02 -14.00 -8.94
C GLY A 83 25.10 -13.71 -7.91
N ALA A 84 25.88 -12.66 -8.14
CA ALA A 84 26.78 -12.11 -7.14
C ALA A 84 26.64 -10.59 -7.12
N VAL A 85 26.48 -10.02 -5.94
CA VAL A 85 26.27 -8.57 -5.74
C VAL A 85 26.91 -8.11 -4.43
N PRO A 86 27.31 -6.83 -4.34
CA PRO A 86 27.76 -6.24 -3.08
C PRO A 86 26.55 -5.99 -2.17
N LEU A 87 26.40 -6.79 -1.10
CA LEU A 87 25.35 -6.56 -0.10
C LEU A 87 25.87 -5.79 1.12
N LYS A 88 27.09 -6.09 1.56
CA LYS A 88 27.67 -5.56 2.81
C LYS A 88 28.57 -4.35 2.60
N ASN A 89 29.36 -4.37 1.53
CA ASN A 89 30.25 -3.29 1.13
C ASN A 89 30.47 -3.34 -0.38
N ARG A 90 31.00 -2.25 -0.95
CA ARG A 90 31.12 -2.08 -2.41
C ARG A 90 32.21 -2.90 -3.08
N ASN A 91 33.09 -3.53 -2.32
CA ASN A 91 34.29 -4.17 -2.84
C ASN A 91 34.20 -5.70 -2.79
N GLU A 92 33.40 -6.26 -1.89
CA GLU A 92 33.19 -7.69 -1.74
C GLU A 92 31.82 -8.09 -2.29
N TYR A 93 31.77 -9.24 -2.95
CA TYR A 93 30.55 -9.72 -3.60
C TYR A 93 30.03 -10.98 -2.90
N ASN A 94 28.75 -10.94 -2.54
CA ASN A 94 28.05 -12.07 -1.94
C ASN A 94 27.36 -12.89 -3.04
N ILE A 95 27.43 -14.22 -2.96
CA ILE A 95 26.78 -15.11 -3.92
C ILE A 95 25.34 -15.37 -3.46
N LEU A 96 24.36 -15.00 -4.29
CA LEU A 96 22.96 -15.25 -4.02
C LEU A 96 22.51 -16.48 -4.81
N VAL A 97 21.93 -17.46 -4.13
CA VAL A 97 21.37 -18.66 -4.76
C VAL A 97 19.91 -18.82 -4.38
N GLY A 98 19.05 -18.90 -5.40
CA GLY A 98 17.66 -19.31 -5.27
C GLY A 98 17.52 -20.81 -5.47
N TRP A 99 17.58 -21.59 -4.39
CA TRP A 99 17.42 -23.04 -4.43
C TRP A 99 15.96 -23.41 -4.70
N GLN A 100 15.68 -24.09 -5.79
CA GLN A 100 14.31 -24.54 -6.08
C GLN A 100 13.91 -25.62 -5.09
N VAL A 101 12.89 -25.34 -4.28
CA VAL A 101 12.33 -26.26 -3.25
C VAL A 101 10.90 -26.68 -3.56
N GLY A 102 10.28 -26.07 -4.57
CA GLY A 102 8.99 -26.48 -5.11
C GLY A 102 8.75 -25.95 -6.53
N SER A 103 7.55 -26.22 -7.05
CA SER A 103 7.15 -25.77 -8.39
C SER A 103 7.15 -24.25 -8.52
N ILE A 104 6.74 -23.55 -7.46
CA ILE A 104 6.60 -22.10 -7.38
C ILE A 104 7.56 -21.48 -6.36
N TRP A 105 8.18 -22.30 -5.50
CA TRP A 105 8.96 -21.83 -4.36
C TRP A 105 10.45 -22.11 -4.53
N SER A 106 11.25 -21.10 -4.20
CA SER A 106 12.68 -21.18 -4.01
C SER A 106 13.04 -20.69 -2.62
N ASP A 107 14.12 -21.21 -2.06
CA ASP A 107 14.70 -20.76 -0.80
C ASP A 107 16.01 -20.01 -1.07
N LEU A 108 16.17 -18.84 -0.47
CA LEU A 108 17.33 -17.99 -0.66
C LEU A 108 18.49 -18.45 0.24
N SER A 109 19.68 -18.53 -0.35
CA SER A 109 20.95 -18.52 0.35
C SER A 109 21.77 -17.32 -0.10
N VAL A 110 22.50 -16.72 0.85
CA VAL A 110 23.42 -15.61 0.59
C VAL A 110 24.78 -16.04 1.13
N TYR A 111 25.70 -16.39 0.25
CA TYR A 111 27.03 -16.85 0.66
C TYR A 111 28.03 -15.71 0.70
N GLU A 112 28.75 -15.61 1.81
CA GLU A 112 29.93 -14.76 1.96
C GLU A 112 31.19 -15.61 1.99
N TRP A 113 32.24 -15.14 1.32
CA TRP A 113 33.56 -15.75 1.39
C TRP A 113 34.31 -15.25 2.63
N GLY A 114 34.89 -16.17 3.40
CA GLY A 114 35.72 -15.86 4.55
C GLY A 114 36.91 -16.80 4.67
N ASN A 115 37.64 -16.68 5.79
CA ASN A 115 38.87 -17.45 6.03
C ASN A 115 38.67 -18.98 6.00
N ASP A 116 37.49 -19.46 6.38
CA ASP A 116 37.13 -20.88 6.46
C ASP A 116 36.32 -21.37 5.25
N GLY A 117 36.32 -20.61 4.15
CA GLY A 117 35.50 -20.86 2.97
C GLY A 117 34.19 -20.07 2.99
N VAL A 118 33.18 -20.53 2.23
CA VAL A 118 31.90 -19.81 2.17
C VAL A 118 30.97 -20.13 3.32
N THR A 119 30.24 -19.13 3.80
CA THR A 119 29.23 -19.26 4.84
C THR A 119 27.90 -18.71 4.34
N ASP A 120 26.79 -19.45 4.56
CA ASP A 120 25.44 -18.92 4.28
C ASP A 120 25.05 -17.95 5.40
N LEU A 121 24.76 -16.72 5.02
CA LEU A 121 24.40 -15.62 5.89
C LEU A 121 22.90 -15.61 6.24
N ILE A 122 22.07 -16.36 5.52
CA ILE A 122 20.64 -16.45 5.81
C ILE A 122 20.39 -17.50 6.89
N GLU A 123 19.92 -17.04 8.05
CA GLU A 123 19.42 -17.91 9.10
C GLU A 123 17.99 -18.40 8.76
N GLY A 124 17.78 -19.71 8.81
CA GLY A 124 16.49 -20.31 8.48
C GLY A 124 16.18 -20.33 6.98
N ASN A 125 14.90 -20.18 6.64
CA ASN A 125 14.40 -20.24 5.26
C ASN A 125 13.82 -18.88 4.85
N GLN A 126 14.16 -18.45 3.64
CA GLN A 126 13.67 -17.21 3.05
C GLN A 126 13.06 -17.52 1.68
N TYR A 127 11.79 -17.90 1.69
CA TYR A 127 11.10 -18.37 0.49
C TYR A 127 10.69 -17.23 -0.45
N PHE A 128 10.73 -17.51 -1.75
CA PHE A 128 10.25 -16.61 -2.80
C PHE A 128 9.85 -17.38 -4.06
N SER A 129 9.10 -16.71 -4.93
CA SER A 129 8.68 -17.21 -6.24
C SER A 129 9.38 -16.48 -7.38
N MET A 130 9.57 -15.16 -7.23
CA MET A 130 10.43 -14.35 -8.09
C MET A 130 11.34 -13.48 -7.22
N ILE A 131 12.47 -13.09 -7.78
CA ILE A 131 13.50 -12.30 -7.10
C ILE A 131 13.97 -11.21 -8.03
N ASP A 132 14.06 -9.99 -7.51
CA ASP A 132 14.81 -8.90 -8.11
C ASP A 132 16.00 -8.58 -7.20
N VAL A 133 17.16 -8.36 -7.80
CA VAL A 133 18.39 -7.97 -7.10
C VAL A 133 18.96 -6.77 -7.82
N GLU A 134 18.90 -5.60 -7.21
CA GLU A 134 19.30 -4.33 -7.82
C GLU A 134 19.75 -3.32 -6.74
N ASP A 135 20.65 -2.41 -7.11
CA ASP A 135 20.98 -1.21 -6.32
C ASP A 135 19.80 -0.23 -6.45
N MET A 136 18.91 -0.31 -5.46
CA MET A 136 17.66 0.43 -5.44
C MET A 136 17.93 1.90 -5.13
N GLU A 137 17.14 2.77 -5.75
CA GLU A 137 17.28 4.20 -5.56
C GLU A 137 16.64 4.62 -4.23
N GLY A 138 17.42 4.57 -3.16
CA GLY A 138 17.02 5.05 -1.84
C GLY A 138 16.91 6.57 -1.77
N LYS A 139 16.62 7.12 -0.57
CA LYS A 139 16.46 8.58 -0.36
C LYS A 139 17.70 9.40 -0.73
N GLN A 140 18.88 8.80 -0.62
CA GLN A 140 20.16 9.45 -0.93
C GLN A 140 20.67 9.10 -2.35
N GLY A 141 19.83 8.46 -3.17
CA GLY A 141 20.21 7.87 -4.44
C GLY A 141 20.78 6.47 -4.26
N ARG A 142 21.37 5.95 -5.34
CA ARG A 142 22.05 4.66 -5.36
C ARG A 142 23.34 4.72 -4.57
N ASP A 143 23.51 3.77 -3.65
CA ASP A 143 24.67 3.72 -2.77
C ASP A 143 25.64 2.60 -3.15
N GLY A 144 25.40 1.86 -4.25
CA GLY A 144 26.27 0.79 -4.72
C GLY A 144 26.20 -0.49 -3.90
N LEU A 145 25.34 -0.56 -2.88
CA LEU A 145 24.92 -1.79 -2.25
C LEU A 145 23.61 -2.24 -2.88
N TYR A 146 23.37 -3.55 -2.90
CA TYR A 146 22.21 -4.12 -3.57
C TYR A 146 21.17 -4.56 -2.55
N GLU A 147 19.91 -4.30 -2.90
CA GLU A 147 18.75 -4.81 -2.21
C GLU A 147 18.18 -6.03 -2.94
N VAL A 148 17.46 -6.84 -2.18
CA VAL A 148 16.81 -8.05 -2.66
C VAL A 148 15.32 -7.93 -2.45
N ALA A 149 14.56 -7.81 -3.53
CA ALA A 149 13.10 -7.89 -3.47
C ALA A 149 12.62 -9.31 -3.74
N LEU A 150 11.84 -9.85 -2.81
CA LEU A 150 11.31 -11.20 -2.85
C LEU A 150 9.81 -11.15 -3.10
N TRP A 151 9.39 -11.73 -4.23
CA TRP A 151 7.99 -11.85 -4.63
C TRP A 151 7.51 -13.25 -4.24
N LYS A 152 6.63 -13.34 -3.25
CA LYS A 152 6.05 -14.59 -2.78
C LYS A 152 4.65 -14.74 -3.37
N HIS A 153 4.44 -15.81 -4.13
CA HIS A 153 3.14 -16.11 -4.74
C HIS A 153 2.04 -16.19 -3.68
N ASP A 154 0.90 -15.59 -3.99
CA ASP A 154 -0.29 -15.64 -3.13
C ASP A 154 -1.41 -16.41 -3.83
N THR A 155 -1.93 -15.86 -4.93
CA THR A 155 -3.00 -16.48 -5.71
C THR A 155 -3.03 -15.93 -7.13
N GLY A 156 -3.43 -16.76 -8.12
CA GLY A 156 -3.44 -16.33 -9.52
C GLY A 156 -2.07 -15.79 -9.96
N LEU A 157 -2.06 -14.55 -10.47
CA LEU A 157 -0.84 -13.80 -10.80
C LEU A 157 -0.46 -12.76 -9.71
N ALA A 158 -0.96 -12.94 -8.49
CA ALA A 158 -0.68 -12.04 -7.38
C ALA A 158 0.45 -12.56 -6.50
N TYR A 159 1.25 -11.62 -6.02
CA TYR A 159 2.44 -11.82 -5.20
C TYR A 159 2.47 -10.79 -4.08
N THR A 160 2.76 -11.25 -2.86
CA THR A 160 3.26 -10.36 -1.82
C THR A 160 4.72 -10.03 -2.11
N VAL A 161 5.12 -8.78 -1.85
CA VAL A 161 6.47 -8.30 -2.14
C VAL A 161 7.05 -7.64 -0.89
N GLU A 162 8.27 -8.03 -0.57
CA GLU A 162 9.08 -7.50 0.53
C GLU A 162 10.49 -7.21 -0.01
N VAL A 163 11.08 -6.09 0.41
CA VAL A 163 12.45 -5.69 0.04
C VAL A 163 13.35 -5.87 1.25
N PHE A 164 14.53 -6.43 1.03
CA PHE A 164 15.52 -6.72 2.06
C PHE A 164 16.86 -6.09 1.71
N ARG A 165 17.61 -5.71 2.74
CA ARG A 165 19.01 -5.26 2.65
C ARG A 165 19.84 -5.97 3.69
N TRP A 166 21.17 -5.92 3.53
CA TRP A 166 22.06 -6.28 4.63
C TRP A 166 22.27 -5.08 5.55
N GLY A 167 21.63 -5.10 6.71
CA GLY A 167 21.70 -4.05 7.72
C GLY A 167 22.54 -4.44 8.94
N HIS A 168 22.30 -3.73 10.04
CA HIS A 168 23.01 -3.99 11.31
C HIS A 168 22.63 -5.35 11.89
N ASP A 169 21.35 -5.73 11.81
CA ASP A 169 20.82 -6.96 12.37
C ASP A 169 20.84 -8.14 11.36
N GLY A 170 21.60 -7.99 10.26
CA GLY A 170 21.72 -8.98 9.19
C GLY A 170 20.74 -8.71 8.04
N PHE A 171 20.06 -9.76 7.56
CA PHE A 171 19.15 -9.67 6.42
C PHE A 171 17.77 -9.12 6.83
N GLU A 172 17.65 -7.80 6.88
CA GLU A 172 16.48 -7.08 7.41
C GLU A 172 15.64 -6.41 6.32
N ARG A 173 14.43 -5.97 6.68
CA ARG A 173 13.50 -5.31 5.74
C ARG A 173 13.93 -3.88 5.46
N ALA A 174 13.95 -3.52 4.18
CA ALA A 174 14.30 -2.19 3.67
C ALA A 174 13.04 -1.38 3.33
N GLU A 175 12.21 -1.05 4.32
CA GLU A 175 10.94 -0.35 4.09
C GLU A 175 11.12 1.07 3.53
N ASP A 176 12.26 1.70 3.81
CA ASP A 176 12.61 3.02 3.30
C ASP A 176 12.90 3.04 1.79
N ASP A 177 13.16 1.89 1.15
CA ASP A 177 13.30 1.77 -0.31
C ASP A 177 11.98 1.50 -1.03
N TYR A 178 10.92 1.18 -0.27
CA TYR A 178 9.62 0.87 -0.83
C TYR A 178 9.10 1.96 -1.78
N PRO A 179 9.22 3.28 -1.47
CA PRO A 179 8.70 4.31 -2.36
C PRO A 179 9.29 4.31 -3.77
N ALA A 180 10.56 3.90 -3.91
CA ALA A 180 11.20 3.79 -5.21
C ALA A 180 10.86 2.46 -5.89
N TYR A 181 11.08 1.35 -5.19
CA TYR A 181 10.92 0.02 -5.76
C TYR A 181 9.46 -0.32 -6.10
N PHE A 182 8.49 0.06 -5.25
CA PHE A 182 7.07 -0.25 -5.50
C PHE A 182 6.48 0.48 -6.69
N LYS A 183 7.16 1.46 -7.30
CA LYS A 183 6.78 1.96 -8.65
C LYS A 183 6.85 0.85 -9.71
N LYS A 184 7.77 -0.11 -9.58
CA LYS A 184 7.84 -1.31 -10.42
C LYS A 184 6.66 -2.25 -10.15
N VAL A 185 6.35 -2.48 -8.87
CA VAL A 185 5.21 -3.32 -8.43
C VAL A 185 3.86 -2.74 -8.89
N GLU A 186 3.68 -1.42 -8.77
CA GLU A 186 2.48 -0.76 -9.28
C GLU A 186 2.33 -0.89 -10.80
N ARG A 187 3.42 -0.78 -11.56
CA ARG A 187 3.38 -0.99 -13.02
C ARG A 187 2.97 -2.42 -13.36
N TYR A 188 3.46 -3.40 -12.60
CA TYR A 188 3.04 -4.79 -12.74
C TYR A 188 1.54 -4.95 -12.54
N TYR A 189 0.97 -4.52 -11.42
CA TYR A 189 -0.47 -4.65 -11.17
C TYR A 189 -1.33 -3.76 -12.07
N SER A 190 -0.84 -2.58 -12.46
CA SER A 190 -1.49 -1.73 -13.46
C SER A 190 -1.61 -2.44 -14.81
N SER A 191 -0.60 -3.23 -15.20
CA SER A 191 -0.67 -4.03 -16.44
C SER A 191 -1.68 -5.16 -16.33
N LEU A 192 -1.71 -5.88 -15.20
CA LEU A 192 -2.69 -6.94 -14.96
C LEU A 192 -4.13 -6.40 -14.97
N LEU A 193 -4.38 -5.24 -14.37
CA LEU A 193 -5.71 -4.62 -14.33
C LEU A 193 -6.23 -4.15 -15.69
N ARG A 194 -5.36 -4.04 -16.72
CA ARG A 194 -5.80 -3.80 -18.11
C ARG A 194 -6.42 -5.03 -18.75
N GLU A 195 -6.04 -6.22 -18.29
CA GLU A 195 -6.49 -7.50 -18.83
C GLU A 195 -7.53 -8.18 -17.94
N TYR A 196 -7.41 -7.99 -16.62
CA TYR A 196 -8.16 -8.71 -15.61
C TYR A 196 -8.74 -7.74 -14.57
N ASN A 197 -10.05 -7.51 -14.62
CA ASN A 197 -10.73 -6.77 -13.56
C ASN A 197 -10.97 -7.70 -12.35
N SER A 198 -10.13 -7.61 -11.33
CA SER A 198 -10.12 -8.53 -10.19
C SER A 198 -9.92 -7.78 -8.87
N SER A 199 -10.75 -8.08 -7.87
CA SER A 199 -10.61 -7.54 -6.51
C SER A 199 -9.21 -7.81 -5.93
N THR A 200 -8.62 -8.98 -6.22
CA THR A 200 -7.25 -9.31 -5.80
C THR A 200 -6.22 -8.34 -6.36
N TYR A 201 -6.29 -8.03 -7.65
CA TYR A 201 -5.33 -7.12 -8.28
C TYR A 201 -5.57 -5.66 -7.87
N TRP A 202 -6.82 -5.27 -7.61
CA TRP A 202 -7.15 -3.99 -6.99
C TRP A 202 -6.59 -3.84 -5.58
N TYR A 203 -6.61 -4.91 -4.78
CA TYR A 203 -5.96 -4.91 -3.46
C TYR A 203 -4.43 -4.77 -3.59
N TYR A 204 -3.79 -5.52 -4.49
CA TYR A 204 -2.34 -5.48 -4.60
C TYR A 204 -1.79 -4.21 -5.23
N ILE A 205 -2.51 -3.58 -6.18
CA ILE A 205 -2.14 -2.23 -6.62
C ILE A 205 -2.33 -1.21 -5.49
N ALA A 206 -3.35 -1.37 -4.64
CA ALA A 206 -3.53 -0.52 -3.46
C ALA A 206 -2.36 -0.67 -2.49
N ASP A 207 -1.99 -1.90 -2.09
CA ASP A 207 -0.82 -2.17 -1.24
C ASP A 207 0.45 -1.49 -1.79
N ALA A 208 0.67 -1.58 -3.10
CA ALA A 208 1.80 -0.92 -3.75
C ALA A 208 1.72 0.61 -3.69
N GLN A 209 0.53 1.20 -3.91
CA GLN A 209 0.30 2.64 -3.78
C GLN A 209 0.49 3.13 -2.35
N ILE A 210 0.11 2.34 -1.34
CA ILE A 210 0.38 2.67 0.07
C ILE A 210 1.88 2.75 0.32
N LYS A 211 2.62 1.76 -0.16
CA LYS A 211 4.08 1.67 -0.04
C LYS A 211 4.83 2.75 -0.84
N THR A 212 4.20 3.35 -1.85
CA THR A 212 4.71 4.57 -2.52
C THR A 212 4.21 5.88 -1.93
N GLY A 213 3.43 5.84 -0.85
CA GLY A 213 2.84 7.02 -0.20
C GLY A 213 1.68 7.65 -0.96
N ARG A 214 1.20 7.03 -2.04
CA ARG A 214 0.05 7.44 -2.86
C ARG A 214 -1.27 7.03 -2.20
N LYS A 215 -1.51 7.57 -1.00
CA LYS A 215 -2.67 7.24 -0.15
C LYS A 215 -4.01 7.45 -0.87
N ARG A 216 -4.13 8.49 -1.71
CA ARG A 216 -5.38 8.82 -2.42
C ARG A 216 -5.71 7.77 -3.48
N GLU A 217 -4.71 7.38 -4.26
CA GLU A 217 -4.83 6.32 -5.26
C GLU A 217 -5.13 4.98 -4.59
N ALA A 218 -4.44 4.67 -3.49
CA ALA A 218 -4.71 3.48 -2.69
C ALA A 218 -6.16 3.42 -2.20
N TYR A 219 -6.70 4.54 -1.71
CA TYR A 219 -8.10 4.63 -1.28
C TYR A 219 -9.09 4.27 -2.42
N LYS A 220 -8.84 4.80 -3.63
CA LYS A 220 -9.65 4.48 -4.82
C LYS A 220 -9.55 3.01 -5.19
N SER A 221 -8.34 2.46 -5.24
CA SER A 221 -8.09 1.05 -5.54
C SER A 221 -8.79 0.13 -4.53
N ILE A 222 -8.76 0.47 -3.23
CA ILE A 222 -9.48 -0.28 -2.19
C ILE A 222 -11.00 -0.17 -2.37
N THR A 223 -11.50 1.01 -2.76
CA THR A 223 -12.92 1.20 -3.05
C THR A 223 -13.36 0.31 -4.20
N HIS A 224 -12.59 0.27 -5.29
CA HIS A 224 -12.85 -0.68 -6.39
C HIS A 224 -12.79 -2.14 -5.94
N ALA A 225 -11.84 -2.51 -5.07
CA ALA A 225 -11.77 -3.87 -4.54
C ALA A 225 -13.03 -4.24 -3.73
N LEU A 226 -13.61 -3.28 -2.99
CA LEU A 226 -14.81 -3.43 -2.15
C LEU A 226 -16.13 -3.53 -2.95
N ASP A 227 -16.15 -3.07 -4.20
CA ASP A 227 -17.33 -3.10 -5.08
C ASP A 227 -17.64 -4.50 -5.62
N PHE A 228 -16.71 -5.46 -5.48
CA PHE A 228 -16.93 -6.85 -5.86
C PHE A 228 -17.81 -7.59 -4.84
N GLU A 229 -18.62 -8.52 -5.32
CA GLU A 229 -19.46 -9.40 -4.48
C GLU A 229 -18.63 -10.17 -3.44
N TYR A 230 -17.46 -10.67 -3.86
CA TYR A 230 -16.49 -11.38 -3.02
C TYR A 230 -15.16 -10.62 -3.01
N PRO A 231 -15.02 -9.58 -2.16
CA PRO A 231 -13.82 -8.75 -2.17
C PRO A 231 -12.64 -9.48 -1.52
N TYR A 232 -11.44 -9.30 -2.10
CA TYR A 232 -10.18 -9.84 -1.60
C TYR A 232 -9.33 -8.74 -0.95
N PRO A 233 -8.68 -8.97 0.20
CA PRO A 233 -8.62 -10.23 0.96
C PRO A 233 -9.91 -10.54 1.73
N SER A 234 -10.40 -9.61 2.54
CA SER A 234 -11.72 -9.67 3.14
C SER A 234 -12.29 -8.26 3.21
N ARG A 235 -13.62 -8.14 3.23
CA ARG A 235 -14.30 -6.84 3.31
C ARG A 235 -13.82 -6.04 4.53
N ASP A 236 -13.75 -6.67 5.70
CA ASP A 236 -13.29 -6.02 6.94
C ASP A 236 -11.85 -5.55 6.86
N LYS A 237 -10.95 -6.36 6.27
CA LYS A 237 -9.55 -5.98 6.10
C LYS A 237 -9.41 -4.80 5.14
N LEU A 238 -10.18 -4.76 4.05
CA LEU A 238 -10.19 -3.63 3.13
C LEU A 238 -10.79 -2.37 3.77
N LEU A 239 -11.86 -2.50 4.54
CA LEU A 239 -12.46 -1.37 5.26
C LEU A 239 -11.49 -0.77 6.30
N ASN A 240 -10.78 -1.63 7.04
CA ASN A 240 -9.73 -1.19 7.97
C ASN A 240 -8.59 -0.50 7.21
N LEU A 241 -8.08 -1.09 6.14
CA LEU A 241 -7.01 -0.48 5.33
C LEU A 241 -7.45 0.88 4.77
N ARG A 242 -8.68 0.96 4.27
CA ARG A 242 -9.25 2.21 3.76
C ARG A 242 -9.35 3.28 4.85
N ARG A 243 -9.75 2.90 6.07
CA ARG A 243 -9.79 3.78 7.24
C ARG A 243 -8.39 4.26 7.63
N ASP A 244 -7.41 3.38 7.62
CA ASP A 244 -6.03 3.70 8.06
C ASP A 244 -5.30 4.62 7.06
N LEU A 245 -5.78 4.71 5.81
CA LEU A 245 -5.31 5.70 4.82
C LEU A 245 -5.84 7.10 5.04
N CYS A 246 -6.89 7.23 5.84
CA CYS A 246 -7.44 8.51 6.23
C CYS A 246 -6.67 9.05 7.44
N ASP A 247 -6.20 10.29 7.36
CA ASP A 247 -5.71 11.01 8.54
C ASP A 247 -6.93 11.47 9.37
N VAL A 248 -7.64 10.50 9.97
CA VAL A 248 -8.80 10.72 10.85
C VAL A 248 -8.29 10.88 12.26
N GLU A 249 -8.75 11.92 12.96
CA GLU A 249 -8.75 11.92 14.42
C GLU A 249 -10.11 11.35 14.87
N PRO A 250 -10.15 10.12 15.44
CA PRO A 250 -11.41 9.54 15.90
C PRO A 250 -12.08 10.48 16.89
N PHE A 251 -13.39 10.63 16.78
CA PHE A 251 -14.13 11.46 17.71
C PHE A 251 -13.97 10.86 19.11
N SER A 252 -13.42 11.63 20.07
CA SER A 252 -13.25 11.13 21.42
C SER A 252 -14.60 10.95 22.10
N ASN A 253 -14.83 9.79 22.72
CA ASN A 253 -16.03 9.49 23.53
C ASN A 253 -16.30 10.62 24.52
N GLN A 254 -17.49 11.23 24.44
CA GLN A 254 -17.90 12.31 25.33
C GLN A 254 -19.37 12.14 25.73
N LYS A 255 -19.67 12.54 26.97
CA LYS A 255 -21.05 12.59 27.52
C LYS A 255 -21.78 11.24 27.64
N GLY A 256 -21.06 10.12 27.65
CA GLY A 256 -21.61 8.78 27.88
C GLY A 256 -22.34 8.16 26.69
N ILE A 257 -22.06 8.64 25.47
CA ILE A 257 -22.52 8.05 24.21
C ILE A 257 -21.43 7.10 23.69
N ASP A 258 -21.81 5.93 23.20
CA ASP A 258 -20.90 4.92 22.66
C ASP A 258 -20.79 5.02 21.13
N PHE A 259 -19.61 5.43 20.65
CA PHE A 259 -19.27 5.55 19.23
C PHE A 259 -18.35 4.43 18.70
N SER A 260 -18.15 3.36 19.47
CA SER A 260 -17.26 2.25 19.11
C SER A 260 -17.64 1.52 17.82
N SER A 261 -18.89 1.67 17.38
CA SER A 261 -19.45 1.05 16.17
C SER A 261 -19.56 2.01 14.97
N LEU A 262 -18.86 3.14 15.02
CA LEU A 262 -18.74 4.03 13.87
C LEU A 262 -17.65 3.56 12.90
N THR A 263 -17.96 3.63 11.61
CA THR A 263 -16.94 3.65 10.56
C THR A 263 -16.66 5.10 10.18
N TYR A 264 -15.42 5.41 9.77
CA TYR A 264 -15.03 6.77 9.39
C TYR A 264 -14.77 6.83 7.89
N VAL A 265 -15.35 7.83 7.23
CA VAL A 265 -15.33 7.99 5.78
C VAL A 265 -14.64 9.31 5.44
N CYS A 266 -13.48 9.21 4.78
CA CYS A 266 -12.78 10.36 4.22
C CYS A 266 -13.65 11.11 3.23
N SER A 267 -13.48 12.43 3.17
CA SER A 267 -14.03 13.22 2.08
C SER A 267 -13.44 12.84 0.73
N GLN A 268 -14.25 13.00 -0.31
CA GLN A 268 -13.83 12.94 -1.71
C GLN A 268 -12.78 14.03 -1.99
N THR A 269 -11.87 13.75 -2.92
CA THR A 269 -10.76 14.66 -3.26
C THR A 269 -10.82 15.17 -4.70
N GLU A 270 -11.71 14.61 -5.52
CA GLU A 270 -11.87 15.03 -6.91
C GLU A 270 -12.78 16.25 -6.99
N ARG A 271 -12.49 17.15 -7.92
CA ARG A 271 -13.37 18.29 -8.16
C ARG A 271 -14.60 17.82 -8.94
N ASP A 272 -15.76 18.24 -8.47
CA ASP A 272 -17.02 18.10 -9.20
C ASP A 272 -17.49 19.52 -9.58
N LEU A 273 -17.30 19.88 -10.85
CA LEU A 273 -17.57 21.23 -11.34
C LEU A 273 -19.07 21.58 -11.25
N LYS A 274 -19.96 20.59 -11.41
CA LYS A 274 -21.41 20.80 -11.28
C LYS A 274 -21.76 21.05 -9.81
N LEU A 275 -21.16 20.31 -8.88
CA LEU A 275 -21.34 20.48 -7.45
C LEU A 275 -20.82 21.84 -6.98
N GLU A 276 -19.63 22.24 -7.43
CA GLU A 276 -19.04 23.55 -7.12
C GLU A 276 -19.97 24.69 -7.57
N ALA A 277 -20.49 24.63 -8.79
CA ALA A 277 -21.44 25.62 -9.30
C ALA A 277 -22.74 25.67 -8.45
N ALA A 278 -23.24 24.51 -8.01
CA ALA A 278 -24.43 24.43 -7.15
C ALA A 278 -24.18 25.04 -5.77
N VAL A 279 -23.01 24.80 -5.16
CA VAL A 279 -22.60 25.40 -3.89
C VAL A 279 -22.48 26.92 -4.02
N GLU A 280 -21.82 27.41 -5.06
CA GLU A 280 -21.67 28.85 -5.30
C GLU A 280 -23.01 29.55 -5.46
N LYS A 281 -23.95 28.93 -6.20
CA LYS A 281 -25.32 29.41 -6.37
C LYS A 281 -26.07 29.44 -5.04
N GLU A 282 -25.98 28.37 -4.25
CA GLU A 282 -26.74 28.23 -3.01
C GLU A 282 -26.31 29.21 -1.92
N TYR A 283 -25.01 29.46 -1.79
CA TYR A 283 -24.46 30.38 -0.80
C TYR A 283 -24.24 31.81 -1.35
N ASN A 284 -24.57 32.04 -2.62
CA ASN A 284 -24.31 33.28 -3.34
C ASN A 284 -22.86 33.77 -3.11
N VAL A 285 -21.91 32.86 -3.29
CA VAL A 285 -20.49 33.07 -3.01
C VAL A 285 -19.63 32.50 -4.13
N LYS A 286 -18.46 33.07 -4.36
CA LYS A 286 -17.44 32.47 -5.21
C LYS A 286 -16.42 31.77 -4.33
N ILE A 287 -16.34 30.44 -4.45
CA ILE A 287 -15.50 29.59 -3.58
C ILE A 287 -14.04 30.04 -3.66
N SER A 288 -13.55 30.31 -4.87
CA SER A 288 -12.18 30.76 -5.11
C SER A 288 -11.89 32.12 -4.48
N LYS A 289 -12.79 33.09 -4.67
CA LYS A 289 -12.61 34.48 -4.22
C LYS A 289 -12.58 34.59 -2.71
N GLU A 290 -13.42 33.82 -2.01
CA GLU A 290 -13.51 33.82 -0.56
C GLU A 290 -12.55 32.81 0.11
N ASN A 291 -11.63 32.22 -0.67
CA ASN A 291 -10.69 31.18 -0.20
C ASN A 291 -11.38 30.06 0.58
N ILE A 292 -12.58 29.67 0.14
CA ILE A 292 -13.32 28.58 0.75
C ILE A 292 -12.70 27.27 0.26
N ARG A 293 -12.32 26.40 1.19
CA ARG A 293 -12.08 25.00 0.88
C ARG A 293 -13.32 24.20 1.23
N TYR A 294 -13.58 23.13 0.49
CA TYR A 294 -14.72 22.27 0.77
C TYR A 294 -14.34 20.81 0.87
N TYR A 295 -15.22 20.08 1.51
CA TYR A 295 -15.16 18.66 1.76
C TYR A 295 -16.50 18.07 1.37
N TYR A 296 -16.52 16.91 0.75
CA TYR A 296 -17.80 16.27 0.46
C TYR A 296 -17.75 14.76 0.51
N ASN A 297 -18.89 14.16 0.81
CA ASN A 297 -19.11 12.72 0.77
C ASN A 297 -20.39 12.42 -0.01
N ARG A 298 -20.38 11.30 -0.73
CA ARG A 298 -21.58 10.73 -1.37
C ARG A 298 -22.10 9.61 -0.47
N ILE A 299 -23.28 9.78 0.11
CA ILE A 299 -23.89 8.85 1.05
C ILE A 299 -25.32 8.59 0.65
N ASP A 300 -25.74 7.33 0.71
CA ASP A 300 -27.13 6.94 0.55
C ASP A 300 -27.87 7.23 1.86
N LEU A 301 -28.63 8.34 1.92
CA LEU A 301 -29.36 8.72 3.11
C LEU A 301 -30.76 8.12 3.14
N ASN A 302 -31.36 7.77 2.01
CA ASN A 302 -32.71 7.20 1.95
C ASN A 302 -32.74 5.67 1.70
N ASN A 303 -31.59 5.05 1.50
CA ASN A 303 -31.42 3.63 1.18
C ASN A 303 -32.08 3.20 -0.15
N GLU A 304 -32.17 4.12 -1.11
CA GLU A 304 -32.71 3.84 -2.45
C GLU A 304 -31.61 3.53 -3.48
N GLY A 305 -30.33 3.52 -3.07
CA GLY A 305 -29.17 3.24 -3.91
C GLY A 305 -28.59 4.46 -4.63
N ASN A 306 -29.38 5.53 -4.79
CA ASN A 306 -28.89 6.83 -5.29
C ASN A 306 -28.34 7.65 -4.13
N LYS A 307 -27.06 8.05 -4.21
CA LYS A 307 -26.38 8.73 -3.11
C LYS A 307 -26.63 10.24 -3.14
N GLU A 308 -27.05 10.81 -2.01
CA GLU A 308 -26.97 12.24 -1.77
C GLU A 308 -25.52 12.71 -1.55
N VAL A 309 -25.30 14.01 -1.74
CA VAL A 309 -23.98 14.64 -1.59
C VAL A 309 -23.99 15.60 -0.41
N PHE A 310 -23.31 15.23 0.67
CA PHE A 310 -23.06 16.11 1.81
C PHE A 310 -21.82 16.95 1.53
N VAL A 311 -21.94 18.28 1.54
CA VAL A 311 -20.85 19.23 1.34
C VAL A 311 -20.66 20.08 2.59
N PHE A 312 -19.44 20.12 3.10
CA PHE A 312 -19.01 20.92 4.24
C PHE A 312 -18.03 22.01 3.80
N LEU A 313 -18.34 23.26 4.10
CA LEU A 313 -17.58 24.42 3.64
C LEU A 313 -16.73 24.97 4.78
N VAL A 314 -15.45 25.25 4.51
CA VAL A 314 -14.51 25.79 5.50
C VAL A 314 -13.87 27.06 4.96
N GLY A 315 -14.11 28.17 5.65
CA GLY A 315 -13.57 29.49 5.32
C GLY A 315 -14.17 30.56 6.22
N SER A 316 -13.52 31.71 6.36
CA SER A 316 -13.97 32.79 7.25
C SER A 316 -15.37 33.31 6.90
N PHE A 317 -15.78 33.22 5.64
CA PHE A 317 -17.12 33.64 5.18
C PHE A 317 -18.24 32.67 5.61
N VAL A 318 -17.91 31.38 5.76
CA VAL A 318 -18.89 30.29 5.97
C VAL A 318 -18.79 29.66 7.35
N CYS A 319 -17.83 30.09 8.17
CA CYS A 319 -17.56 29.58 9.51
C CYS A 319 -17.62 30.67 10.58
N GLY A 320 -18.10 30.31 11.76
CA GLY A 320 -18.01 31.09 12.98
C GLY A 320 -17.61 30.21 14.17
N THR A 321 -17.72 30.76 15.39
CA THR A 321 -17.33 30.03 16.61
C THR A 321 -18.22 28.84 16.93
N GLY A 322 -19.45 28.80 16.42
CA GLY A 322 -20.38 27.67 16.58
C GLY A 322 -20.18 26.54 15.56
N GLY A 323 -19.42 26.77 14.48
CA GLY A 323 -19.22 25.82 13.40
C GLY A 323 -19.33 26.48 12.04
N CYS A 324 -19.38 25.66 10.99
CA CYS A 324 -19.40 26.08 9.59
C CYS A 324 -20.71 25.75 8.88
N SER A 325 -20.82 26.17 7.63
CA SER A 325 -21.98 25.88 6.78
C SER A 325 -21.83 24.53 6.09
N ALA A 326 -22.94 23.80 5.97
CA ALA A 326 -23.01 22.58 5.17
C ALA A 326 -24.32 22.49 4.39
N VAL A 327 -24.32 21.70 3.33
CA VAL A 327 -25.48 21.48 2.45
C VAL A 327 -25.52 20.02 2.01
N ILE A 328 -26.71 19.46 1.90
CA ILE A 328 -26.95 18.17 1.25
C ILE A 328 -27.65 18.43 -0.08
N PHE A 329 -27.12 17.84 -1.14
CA PHE A 329 -27.73 17.86 -2.46
C PHE A 329 -28.25 16.47 -2.85
N LYS A 330 -29.33 16.45 -3.62
CA LYS A 330 -29.71 15.34 -4.49
C LYS A 330 -29.08 15.54 -5.86
N GLU A 331 -28.46 14.50 -6.37
CA GLU A 331 -27.98 14.49 -7.76
C GLU A 331 -29.14 14.12 -8.69
N MET A 332 -29.45 15.02 -9.62
CA MET A 332 -30.38 14.79 -10.73
C MET A 332 -29.54 14.67 -12.02
N GLU A 333 -30.12 14.19 -13.12
CA GLU A 333 -29.39 13.91 -14.38
C GLU A 333 -28.40 15.02 -14.79
N ASP A 334 -28.79 16.29 -14.64
CA ASP A 334 -27.97 17.43 -15.06
C ASP A 334 -27.65 18.46 -13.98
N GLU A 335 -28.21 18.35 -12.79
CA GLU A 335 -28.04 19.36 -11.74
C GLU A 335 -28.07 18.79 -10.32
N TYR A 336 -27.58 19.59 -9.37
CA TYR A 336 -27.71 19.31 -7.94
C TYR A 336 -28.84 20.14 -7.35
N GLN A 337 -29.84 19.45 -6.78
CA GLN A 337 -30.94 20.08 -6.08
C GLN A 337 -30.67 20.07 -4.58
N VAL A 338 -30.87 21.21 -3.90
CA VAL A 338 -30.70 21.29 -2.44
C VAL A 338 -31.77 20.45 -1.76
N LEU A 339 -31.32 19.51 -0.92
CA LEU A 339 -32.18 18.76 0.00
C LEU A 339 -32.26 19.44 1.36
N SER A 340 -31.11 19.84 1.91
CA SER A 340 -31.05 20.44 3.25
C SER A 340 -29.84 21.35 3.40
N ARG A 341 -30.00 22.37 4.24
CA ARG A 341 -28.91 23.28 4.62
C ARG A 341 -28.69 23.20 6.11
N PHE A 342 -27.47 23.48 6.52
CA PHE A 342 -27.10 23.52 7.93
C PHE A 342 -26.27 24.76 8.23
N SER A 343 -26.51 25.30 9.42
CA SER A 343 -25.63 26.26 10.08
C SER A 343 -24.93 25.58 11.25
N LEU A 344 -23.73 26.07 11.62
CA LEU A 344 -23.01 25.65 12.83
C LEU A 344 -22.63 24.16 12.85
N VAL A 345 -22.29 23.60 11.68
CA VAL A 345 -21.80 22.23 11.56
C VAL A 345 -20.36 22.14 12.01
N ARG A 346 -20.04 21.11 12.78
CA ARG A 346 -18.68 20.70 13.10
C ARG A 346 -18.48 19.30 12.53
N ASN A 347 -17.27 19.04 12.04
CA ASN A 347 -16.92 17.72 11.55
C ASN A 347 -16.36 16.85 12.70
N PRO A 348 -16.48 15.52 12.62
CA PRO A 348 -17.27 14.76 11.65
C PRO A 348 -18.79 14.92 11.86
N VAL A 349 -19.56 14.61 10.82
CA VAL A 349 -21.02 14.42 10.92
C VAL A 349 -21.30 12.92 10.91
N ILE A 350 -22.16 12.45 11.80
CA ILE A 350 -22.49 11.03 11.87
C ILE A 350 -23.80 10.80 11.14
N VAL A 351 -23.79 9.88 10.17
CA VAL A 351 -24.98 9.34 9.51
C VAL A 351 -25.33 8.05 10.23
N SER A 352 -26.41 8.08 11.02
CA SER A 352 -26.84 6.94 11.83
C SER A 352 -27.49 5.85 10.98
N ASN A 353 -27.49 4.61 11.46
CA ASN A 353 -28.29 3.53 10.90
C ASN A 353 -29.79 3.66 11.23
N THR A 354 -30.18 4.54 12.17
CA THR A 354 -31.59 4.84 12.42
C THR A 354 -32.15 5.74 11.33
N THR A 355 -33.44 5.58 11.01
CA THR A 355 -34.13 6.40 10.00
C THR A 355 -35.37 7.07 10.58
N THR A 356 -35.64 8.29 10.14
CA THR A 356 -36.88 9.03 10.37
C THR A 356 -37.43 9.51 9.03
N ASN A 357 -38.72 9.30 8.76
CA ASN A 357 -39.37 9.73 7.53
C ASN A 357 -38.63 9.30 6.24
N GLY A 358 -38.10 8.07 6.23
CA GLY A 358 -37.42 7.49 5.07
C GLY A 358 -35.94 7.88 4.91
N TYR A 359 -35.41 8.73 5.76
CA TYR A 359 -34.03 9.22 5.69
C TYR A 359 -33.24 8.86 6.96
N ARG A 360 -31.95 8.53 6.83
CA ARG A 360 -31.02 8.21 7.92
C ARG A 360 -30.79 9.41 8.81
N ASP A 361 -31.00 9.27 10.11
CA ASP A 361 -30.81 10.37 11.05
C ASP A 361 -29.36 10.85 11.06
N LEU A 362 -29.17 12.15 11.27
CA LEU A 362 -27.84 12.73 11.45
C LEU A 362 -27.58 13.00 12.94
N ILE A 363 -26.35 12.82 13.36
CA ILE A 363 -25.87 13.22 14.68
C ILE A 363 -24.70 14.19 14.49
N MET A 364 -24.83 15.38 15.07
CA MET A 364 -23.81 16.43 14.95
C MET A 364 -23.36 16.91 16.32
N TYR A 365 -22.05 17.10 16.49
CA TYR A 365 -21.50 17.69 17.69
C TYR A 365 -21.70 19.21 17.66
N VAL A 366 -22.34 19.72 18.71
CA VAL A 366 -22.66 21.14 18.89
C VAL A 366 -21.78 21.69 20.00
N ALA A 367 -21.00 22.74 19.70
CA ALA A 367 -20.16 23.44 20.66
C ALA A 367 -19.81 24.85 20.18
N GLY A 368 -19.39 25.71 21.11
CA GLY A 368 -19.05 27.11 20.84
C GLY A 368 -20.25 28.05 20.99
N GLY A 369 -20.08 29.35 20.69
CA GLY A 369 -21.17 30.32 20.82
C GLY A 369 -21.71 30.53 22.25
N GLY A 370 -21.02 30.05 23.27
CA GLY A 370 -21.41 30.19 24.69
C GLY A 370 -22.35 29.12 25.23
N ILE A 371 -22.69 28.09 24.45
CA ILE A 371 -23.52 26.97 24.91
C ILE A 371 -22.67 25.82 25.46
N GLU A 372 -23.26 25.04 26.38
CA GLU A 372 -22.70 23.75 26.77
C GLU A 372 -22.69 22.82 25.56
N ASP A 373 -21.60 22.07 25.39
CA ASP A 373 -21.42 21.12 24.31
C ASP A 373 -22.32 19.88 24.45
N PHE A 374 -22.85 19.40 23.33
CA PHE A 374 -23.67 18.19 23.26
C PHE A 374 -23.73 17.61 21.85
N PHE A 375 -24.26 16.39 21.73
CA PHE A 375 -24.61 15.82 20.43
C PHE A 375 -26.08 16.02 20.13
N ALA A 376 -26.37 16.67 19.01
CA ALA A 376 -27.71 16.88 18.51
C ALA A 376 -28.18 15.69 17.67
N HIS A 377 -29.39 15.20 17.91
CA HIS A 377 -30.08 14.22 17.06
C HIS A 377 -30.95 14.96 16.04
N ILE A 378 -30.53 14.92 14.79
CA ILE A 378 -31.14 15.67 13.69
C ILE A 378 -31.95 14.69 12.83
N LYS A 379 -33.26 14.85 12.87
CA LYS A 379 -34.21 13.97 12.17
C LYS A 379 -34.74 14.66 10.93
N PHE A 380 -34.96 13.88 9.88
CA PHE A 380 -35.61 14.38 8.68
C PHE A 380 -37.10 14.62 8.95
N ASP A 381 -37.63 15.79 8.59
CA ASP A 381 -39.02 16.16 8.87
C ASP A 381 -40.03 15.66 7.83
N GLY A 382 -39.54 14.97 6.78
CA GLY A 382 -40.30 14.53 5.62
C GLY A 382 -40.04 15.36 4.36
N GLN A 383 -39.41 16.53 4.49
CA GLN A 383 -39.00 17.38 3.38
C GLN A 383 -37.52 17.77 3.47
N THR A 384 -37.02 18.06 4.67
CA THR A 384 -35.65 18.53 4.90
C THR A 384 -35.13 18.15 6.29
N TYR A 385 -33.83 18.28 6.52
CA TYR A 385 -33.27 18.29 7.88
C TYR A 385 -33.32 19.70 8.47
N PRO A 386 -33.52 19.83 9.80
CA PRO A 386 -33.49 21.12 10.48
C PRO A 386 -32.20 21.92 10.25
N LEU A 387 -32.36 23.22 9.98
CA LEU A 387 -31.25 24.13 9.64
C LEU A 387 -30.19 24.29 10.74
N ASN A 388 -30.59 24.28 12.00
CA ASN A 388 -29.69 24.58 13.12
C ASN A 388 -29.64 23.39 14.10
N PRO A 389 -28.49 22.68 14.19
CA PRO A 389 -28.29 21.58 15.13
C PRO A 389 -28.43 22.00 16.61
N SER A 390 -28.08 23.25 16.96
CA SER A 390 -28.03 23.70 18.36
C SER A 390 -29.39 23.80 19.07
N VAL A 391 -30.49 23.74 18.32
CA VAL A 391 -31.86 23.75 18.85
C VAL A 391 -32.53 22.37 18.75
N GLN A 392 -31.79 21.33 18.34
CA GLN A 392 -32.31 19.98 18.20
C GLN A 392 -32.18 19.18 19.50
N PRO A 393 -32.95 18.09 19.67
CA PRO A 393 -32.86 17.22 20.83
C PRO A 393 -31.45 16.67 21.07
N ARG A 394 -31.05 16.56 22.33
CA ARG A 394 -29.77 15.95 22.72
C ARG A 394 -29.86 14.43 22.56
N VAL A 395 -28.79 13.81 22.07
CA VAL A 395 -28.59 12.36 22.16
C VAL A 395 -28.43 11.99 23.63
N ALA A 396 -29.18 10.98 24.08
CA ALA A 396 -29.18 10.57 25.48
C ALA A 396 -27.89 9.86 25.87
N SER A 397 -27.49 10.01 27.14
CA SER A 397 -26.41 9.21 27.71
C SER A 397 -26.80 7.72 27.74
N GLY A 398 -25.87 6.83 27.45
CA GLY A 398 -26.11 5.40 27.28
C GLY A 398 -26.55 4.98 25.87
N THR A 399 -26.76 5.92 24.95
CA THR A 399 -27.03 5.59 23.55
C THR A 399 -25.78 5.01 22.89
N LYS A 400 -25.93 3.86 22.24
CA LYS A 400 -24.94 3.33 21.29
C LYS A 400 -25.29 3.83 19.90
N VAL A 401 -24.31 4.45 19.24
CA VAL A 401 -24.46 5.00 17.90
C VAL A 401 -23.75 4.09 16.90
N GLU A 402 -24.51 3.66 15.90
CA GLU A 402 -24.03 2.83 14.80
C GLU A 402 -24.24 3.59 13.49
N GLY A 403 -23.24 3.57 12.62
CA GLY A 403 -23.29 4.31 11.36
C GLY A 403 -21.92 4.72 10.83
N GLU A 404 -21.94 5.79 10.02
CA GLU A 404 -20.77 6.29 9.29
C GLU A 404 -20.51 7.75 9.67
N ALA A 405 -19.29 8.05 10.14
CA ALA A 405 -18.80 9.39 10.35
C ALA A 405 -18.21 9.93 9.04
N ILE A 406 -18.86 10.94 8.47
CA ILE A 406 -18.51 11.58 7.20
C ILE A 406 -17.80 12.90 7.45
N VAL A 407 -17.08 13.39 6.45
CA VAL A 407 -16.20 14.56 6.57
C VAL A 407 -15.25 14.39 7.77
N ALA A 408 -14.78 13.16 7.96
CA ALA A 408 -13.97 12.75 9.11
C ALA A 408 -12.51 13.24 9.04
N ASP A 409 -12.18 14.02 8.02
CA ASP A 409 -10.88 14.63 7.81
C ASP A 409 -10.42 15.44 9.03
N ASP A 410 -9.16 15.27 9.44
CA ASP A 410 -8.50 16.26 10.30
C ASP A 410 -8.35 17.59 9.54
N LEU A 411 -9.17 18.58 9.90
CA LEU A 411 -9.20 19.87 9.20
C LEU A 411 -7.93 20.70 9.38
N ALA A 412 -7.06 20.38 10.35
CA ALA A 412 -5.78 21.04 10.56
C ALA A 412 -4.69 20.47 9.64
N LYS A 413 -4.75 19.17 9.34
CA LYS A 413 -3.81 18.49 8.42
C LYS A 413 -4.29 18.50 6.98
N SER A 414 -5.59 18.34 6.77
CA SER A 414 -6.21 18.24 5.45
C SER A 414 -6.39 19.62 4.81
N LYS A 415 -6.01 19.74 3.53
CA LYS A 415 -6.22 20.96 2.74
C LYS A 415 -7.64 21.07 2.16
N GLY A 416 -8.39 19.98 2.12
CA GLY A 416 -9.66 19.89 1.42
C GLY A 416 -9.50 20.14 -0.08
N ILE A 417 -10.60 20.36 -0.77
CA ILE A 417 -10.59 20.84 -2.15
C ILE A 417 -10.54 22.36 -2.13
N GLN A 418 -9.50 22.93 -2.74
CA GLN A 418 -9.27 24.36 -2.87
C GLN A 418 -9.39 24.74 -4.35
N ILE A 419 -10.05 25.86 -4.62
CA ILE A 419 -10.15 26.43 -5.96
C ILE A 419 -9.31 27.70 -5.96
N ASN A 420 -8.14 27.64 -6.59
CA ASN A 420 -7.32 28.83 -6.78
C ASN A 420 -7.84 29.61 -7.99
N GLU A 421 -7.79 30.95 -7.91
CA GLU A 421 -8.00 31.78 -9.10
C GLU A 421 -6.90 31.46 -10.13
N THR A 422 -7.32 31.11 -11.35
CA THR A 422 -6.45 30.98 -12.53
C THR A 422 -6.20 32.31 -13.20
#